data_AF-A0A3M1YPK5-F1
#
_entry.id   AF-A0A3M1YPK5-F1
#
_cell.length_a   1.000
_cell.length_b   1.000
_cell.length_c   1.000
_cell.angle_alpha   90.00
_cell.angle_beta   90.00
_cell.angle_gamma   90.00
#
_symmetry.space_group_name_H-M   'P 1'
#
loop_
_entity.id
_entity.type
_entity.pdbx_description
1 polymer ?
#
loop_
_entity_poly.entity_id
_entity_poly.type
_entity_poly.pdbx_seq_one_letter_code
_entity_poly.pdbx_strand_id
1 'polypeptide(L)'
;MVVEGYNGGRLVVAGDGTVTAIFYDGLMGGKPCRVTLGPVLADLAMLKPGEYLARNIPLINAIYAEEAPPQLHLEEPETVVYICSHYTGPTNQLVVGQRALRVALESLGAATA
;
A
#
# COMPACT_ATOMS: atom_id res chain seq x y z
N MET A 1 11.67 5.62 3.04
CA MET A 1 10.67 6.68 2.83
C MET A 1 9.30 6.21 3.27
N VAL A 2 8.34 7.12 3.47
CA VAL A 2 6.96 6.80 3.86
C VAL A 2 6.02 7.15 2.72
N VAL A 3 5.08 6.25 2.40
CA VAL A 3 3.98 6.49 1.46
C VAL A 3 2.70 6.47 2.28
N GLU A 4 2.09 7.64 2.44
CA GLU A 4 0.83 7.76 3.17
C GLU A 4 -0.30 7.10 2.36
N GLY A 5 -1.10 6.30 3.06
CA GLY A 5 -2.32 5.72 2.52
C GLY A 5 -3.54 6.47 3.01
N TYR A 6 -4.70 6.02 2.57
CA TYR A 6 -5.99 6.51 3.04
C TYR A 6 -6.36 5.85 4.38
N ASN A 7 -7.28 6.49 5.12
CA ASN A 7 -7.85 5.97 6.37
C ASN A 7 -6.81 5.58 7.46
N GLY A 8 -5.67 6.27 7.51
CA GLY A 8 -4.63 6.07 8.55
C GLY A 8 -3.74 4.84 8.35
N GLY A 9 -3.77 4.22 7.17
CA GLY A 9 -2.76 3.25 6.76
C GLY A 9 -1.56 3.93 6.10
N ARG A 10 -0.36 3.35 6.22
CA ARG A 10 0.82 3.82 5.48
C ARG A 10 1.78 2.69 5.11
N LEU A 11 2.61 2.94 4.12
CA LEU A 11 3.71 2.05 3.77
C LEU A 11 5.05 2.68 4.16
N VAL A 12 5.97 1.85 4.64
CA VAL A 12 7.38 2.21 4.79
C VAL A 12 8.17 1.46 3.73
N VAL A 13 8.89 2.22 2.91
CA VAL A 13 9.65 1.71 1.77
C VAL A 13 11.14 1.86 2.08
N ALA A 14 11.86 0.74 2.09
CA ALA A 14 13.31 0.69 2.22
C ALA A 14 14.02 0.97 0.88
N GLY A 15 15.33 1.24 0.92
CA GLY A 15 16.11 1.64 -0.26
C GLY A 15 16.28 0.54 -1.33
N ASP A 16 15.96 -0.71 -1.01
CA ASP A 16 15.94 -1.86 -1.92
C ASP A 16 14.55 -2.11 -2.53
N GLY A 17 13.58 -1.24 -2.25
CA GLY A 17 12.19 -1.40 -2.67
C GLY A 17 11.37 -2.32 -1.77
N THR A 18 11.93 -2.80 -0.64
CA THR A 18 11.19 -3.58 0.35
C THR A 18 10.10 -2.73 0.99
N VAL A 19 8.85 -3.19 0.93
CA VAL A 19 7.67 -2.50 1.45
C VAL A 19 7.23 -3.14 2.75
N THR A 20 7.03 -2.34 3.80
CA THR A 20 6.34 -2.72 5.02
C THR A 20 5.01 -2.00 5.10
N ALA A 21 3.91 -2.75 5.10
CA ALA A 21 2.58 -2.22 5.34
C ALA A 21 2.37 -2.02 6.84
N ILE A 22 1.98 -0.80 7.21
CA ILE A 22 1.58 -0.45 8.57
C ILE A 22 0.09 -0.15 8.53
N PHE A 23 -0.68 -1.12 9.00
CA PHE A 23 -2.10 -0.97 9.22
C PHE A 23 -2.31 -0.26 10.57
N TYR A 24 -3.33 0.58 10.68
CA TYR A 24 -3.75 1.22 11.93
C TYR A 24 -2.75 2.20 12.56
N ASP A 25 -2.06 3.05 11.79
CA ASP A 25 -1.23 4.09 12.41
C ASP A 25 -2.13 5.19 12.99
N GLY A 26 -2.60 5.01 14.23
CA GLY A 26 -3.30 6.06 15.00
C GLY A 26 -4.81 5.89 15.21
N LEU A 27 -5.42 4.78 14.76
CA LEU A 27 -6.85 4.50 15.04
C LEU A 27 -7.01 3.55 16.24
N MET A 28 -7.72 4.00 17.28
CA MET A 28 -8.31 3.19 18.37
C MET A 28 -7.35 2.51 19.37
N GLY A 29 -6.26 3.16 19.80
CA GLY A 29 -5.48 2.74 20.99
C GLY A 29 -4.82 1.35 20.92
N GLY A 30 -4.91 0.66 19.78
CA GLY A 30 -4.28 -0.63 19.52
C GLY A 30 -2.84 -0.49 19.06
N LYS A 31 -2.07 -1.58 19.14
CA LYS A 31 -0.73 -1.64 18.54
C LYS A 31 -0.87 -1.72 17.01
N PRO A 32 -0.15 -0.90 16.24
CA PRO A 32 -0.19 -0.97 14.78
C PRO A 32 0.28 -2.35 14.31
N CYS A 33 -0.43 -2.90 13.31
CA CYS A 33 -0.04 -4.15 12.68
C CYS A 33 0.96 -3.85 11.57
N ARG A 34 2.11 -4.53 11.59
CA ARG A 34 3.20 -4.33 10.64
C ARG A 34 3.47 -5.62 9.90
N VAL A 35 3.38 -5.59 8.57
CA VAL A 35 3.63 -6.74 7.71
C VAL A 35 4.61 -6.36 6.62
N THR A 36 5.73 -7.09 6.53
CA THR A 36 6.70 -6.89 5.45
C THR A 36 6.26 -7.67 4.22
N LEU A 37 6.06 -6.96 3.11
CA LEU A 37 5.62 -7.49 1.83
C LEU A 37 6.79 -7.97 0.95
N GLY A 38 8.01 -7.54 1.29
CA GLY A 38 9.21 -7.76 0.48
C GLY A 38 9.41 -6.69 -0.60
N PRO A 39 10.34 -6.90 -1.56
CA PRO A 39 10.65 -5.95 -2.62
C PRO A 39 9.55 -5.97 -3.69
N VAL A 40 8.44 -5.27 -3.41
CA VAL A 40 7.24 -5.25 -4.25
C VAL A 40 6.86 -3.86 -4.72
N LEU A 41 7.61 -2.80 -4.36
CA LEU A 41 7.23 -1.43 -4.69
C LEU A 41 6.91 -1.23 -6.17
N ALA A 42 7.77 -1.76 -7.05
CA ALA A 42 7.60 -1.68 -8.50
C ALA A 42 6.32 -2.42 -8.96
N ASP A 43 6.08 -3.64 -8.43
CA ASP A 43 4.88 -4.42 -8.72
C ASP A 43 3.61 -3.63 -8.33
N LEU A 44 3.60 -3.05 -7.11
CA LEU A 44 2.46 -2.25 -6.63
C LEU A 44 2.22 -1.00 -7.49
N ALA A 45 3.29 -0.31 -7.92
CA ALA A 45 3.21 0.90 -8.73
C ALA A 45 2.73 0.66 -10.18
N MET A 46 2.78 -0.60 -10.65
CA MET A 46 2.45 -1.00 -12.02
C MET A 46 1.15 -1.82 -12.15
N LEU A 47 0.55 -2.28 -11.05
CA LEU A 47 -0.73 -2.99 -11.06
C LEU A 47 -1.83 -2.22 -11.80
N LYS A 48 -2.59 -2.87 -12.67
CA LYS A 48 -3.73 -2.24 -13.34
C LYS A 48 -5.02 -2.45 -12.55
N PRO A 49 -6.05 -1.59 -12.74
CA PRO A 49 -7.38 -1.85 -12.18
C PRO A 49 -7.87 -3.26 -12.53
N GLY A 50 -8.37 -3.98 -11.53
CA GLY A 50 -8.81 -5.37 -11.63
C GLY A 50 -7.69 -6.44 -11.51
N GLU A 51 -6.41 -6.04 -11.42
CA GLU A 51 -5.30 -6.98 -11.24
C GLU A 51 -5.00 -7.29 -9.78
N TYR A 52 -4.50 -8.51 -9.56
CA TYR A 52 -4.06 -9.02 -8.27
C TYR A 52 -2.55 -9.31 -8.32
N LEU A 53 -1.83 -8.93 -7.25
CA LEU A 53 -0.45 -9.34 -7.08
C LEU A 53 -0.41 -10.75 -6.46
N ALA A 54 -0.11 -11.75 -7.28
CA ALA A 54 -0.01 -13.14 -6.85
C ALA A 54 1.30 -13.38 -6.06
N ARG A 55 1.28 -13.09 -4.76
CA ARG A 55 2.37 -13.47 -3.82
C ARG A 55 1.80 -14.04 -2.53
N ASN A 56 2.45 -15.10 -2.04
CA ASN A 56 2.14 -15.64 -0.72
C ASN A 56 2.95 -14.86 0.34
N ILE A 57 2.29 -13.91 0.99
CA ILE A 57 2.90 -13.08 2.05
C ILE A 57 2.20 -13.43 3.37
N PRO A 58 2.93 -13.84 4.41
CA PRO A 58 2.33 -14.14 5.71
C PRO A 58 1.45 -12.99 6.20
N LEU A 59 0.27 -13.31 6.73
CA LEU A 59 -0.72 -12.35 7.25
C LEU A 59 -1.39 -11.46 6.20
N ILE A 60 -1.11 -11.62 4.91
CA ILE A 60 -1.78 -10.93 3.80
C ILE A 60 -2.68 -11.91 3.06
N ASN A 61 -3.96 -11.54 2.95
CA ASN A 61 -4.95 -12.29 2.19
C ASN A 61 -4.89 -11.95 0.69
N ALA A 62 -4.80 -10.67 0.37
CA ALA A 62 -4.79 -10.20 -1.02
C ALA A 62 -4.11 -8.85 -1.16
N ILE A 63 -3.54 -8.62 -2.35
CA ILE A 63 -3.10 -7.33 -2.82
C ILE A 63 -3.67 -7.15 -4.22
N TYR A 64 -4.41 -6.08 -4.46
CA TYR A 64 -5.06 -5.83 -5.74
C TYR A 64 -5.26 -4.34 -6.01
N ALA A 65 -5.51 -3.97 -7.25
CA ALA A 65 -5.74 -2.59 -7.65
C ALA A 65 -7.14 -2.39 -8.24
N GLU A 66 -7.73 -1.24 -7.97
CA GLU A 66 -9.04 -0.83 -8.50
C GLU A 66 -9.03 0.66 -8.83
N GLU A 67 -10.05 1.12 -9.54
CA GLU A 67 -10.34 2.55 -9.61
C GLU A 67 -10.70 3.08 -8.20
N ALA A 68 -10.20 4.28 -7.88
CA ALA A 68 -10.47 4.92 -6.61
C ALA A 68 -11.99 5.08 -6.41
N PRO A 69 -12.53 4.61 -5.27
CA PRO A 69 -13.94 4.76 -5.00
C PRO A 69 -14.28 6.24 -4.76
N PRO A 70 -15.47 6.72 -5.17
CA PRO A 70 -15.84 8.15 -5.07
C PRO A 70 -15.74 8.75 -3.66
N GLN A 71 -15.82 7.91 -2.63
CA GLN A 71 -15.76 8.30 -1.22
C GLN A 71 -14.37 8.76 -0.76
N LEU A 72 -13.31 8.52 -1.53
CA LEU A 72 -11.97 9.03 -1.20
C LEU A 72 -11.80 10.53 -1.48
N HIS A 73 -12.81 11.21 -2.06
CA HIS A 73 -12.82 12.66 -2.33
C HIS A 73 -11.54 13.16 -3.03
N LEU A 74 -11.06 12.41 -4.02
CA LEU A 74 -9.85 12.76 -4.77
C LEU A 74 -10.13 13.89 -5.76
N GLU A 75 -9.14 14.77 -5.96
CA GLU A 75 -9.21 15.84 -6.96
C GLU A 75 -9.25 15.29 -8.39
N GLU A 76 -8.64 14.13 -8.62
CA GLU A 76 -8.55 13.47 -9.92
C GLU A 76 -8.81 11.96 -9.79
N PRO A 77 -9.40 11.32 -10.81
CA PRO A 77 -9.49 9.86 -10.87
C PRO A 77 -8.10 9.22 -10.80
N GLU A 78 -7.97 8.17 -10.00
CA GLU A 78 -6.72 7.46 -9.79
C GLU A 78 -6.97 5.97 -9.54
N THR A 79 -5.99 5.12 -9.87
CA THR A 79 -5.94 3.73 -9.43
C THR A 79 -5.43 3.66 -7.99
N VAL A 80 -6.13 2.94 -7.12
CA VAL A 80 -5.67 2.65 -5.75
C VAL A 80 -5.28 1.20 -5.61
N VAL A 81 -4.30 0.93 -4.75
CA VAL A 81 -3.87 -0.40 -4.38
C VAL A 81 -4.40 -0.72 -2.99
N TYR A 82 -5.14 -1.81 -2.90
CA TYR A 82 -5.62 -2.41 -1.67
C TYR A 82 -4.66 -3.49 -1.20
N ILE A 83 -4.27 -3.42 0.07
CA ILE A 83 -3.51 -4.47 0.76
C ILE A 83 -4.41 -4.95 1.90
N CYS A 84 -4.84 -6.21 1.81
CA CYS A 84 -5.78 -6.83 2.75
C CYS A 84 -5.06 -7.87 3.61
N SER A 85 -5.12 -7.70 4.92
CA SER A 85 -4.55 -8.62 5.90
C SER A 85 -5.56 -9.65 6.40
N HIS A 86 -5.07 -10.76 6.98
CA HIS A 86 -5.89 -11.80 7.61
C HIS A 86 -6.49 -11.37 8.97
N TYR A 87 -6.23 -10.15 9.45
CA TYR A 87 -6.78 -9.69 10.71
C TYR A 87 -8.30 -9.56 10.61
N THR A 88 -9.01 -10.01 11.64
CA THR A 88 -10.49 -10.00 11.71
C THR A 88 -11.06 -8.68 12.26
N GLY A 89 -10.23 -7.66 12.41
CA GLY A 89 -10.64 -6.33 12.87
C GLY A 89 -11.17 -5.43 11.74
N PRO A 90 -11.88 -4.33 12.07
CA PRO A 90 -12.55 -3.42 11.12
C PRO A 90 -11.61 -2.66 10.17
N THR A 91 -10.31 -2.94 10.19
CA THR A 91 -9.25 -2.11 9.59
C THR A 91 -8.16 -3.03 9.04
N ASN A 92 -8.58 -4.21 8.58
CA ASN A 92 -7.73 -5.21 7.95
C ASN A 92 -7.29 -4.82 6.55
N GLN A 93 -7.69 -3.66 6.06
CA GLN A 93 -7.40 -3.15 4.74
C GLN A 93 -6.62 -1.84 4.82
N LEU A 94 -5.60 -1.73 3.99
CA LEU A 94 -4.83 -0.52 3.74
C LEU A 94 -5.01 -0.14 2.26
N VAL A 95 -5.25 1.14 2.00
CA VAL A 95 -5.50 1.66 0.65
C VAL A 95 -4.45 2.72 0.35
N VAL A 96 -3.78 2.62 -0.78
CA VAL A 96 -2.71 3.55 -1.16
C VAL A 96 -2.91 3.98 -2.60
N GLY A 97 -2.72 5.27 -2.86
CA GLY A 97 -2.75 5.79 -4.23
C GLY A 97 -1.58 5.27 -5.07
N GLN A 98 -1.85 4.81 -6.28
CA GLN A 98 -0.80 4.37 -7.19
C GLN A 98 0.14 5.52 -7.59
N ARG A 99 -0.35 6.77 -7.63
CA ARG A 99 0.49 7.94 -7.89
C ARG A 99 1.57 8.10 -6.82
N ALA A 100 1.20 7.94 -5.55
CA ALA A 100 2.13 8.00 -4.43
C ALA A 100 3.18 6.88 -4.49
N LEU A 101 2.78 5.67 -4.93
CA LEU A 101 3.69 4.55 -5.17
C LEU A 101 4.69 4.84 -6.29
N ARG A 102 4.26 5.48 -7.39
CA ARG A 102 5.15 5.87 -8.50
C ARG A 102 6.16 6.92 -8.09
N VAL A 103 5.73 7.95 -7.36
CA VAL A 103 6.64 8.97 -6.80
C VAL A 103 7.69 8.34 -5.89
N ALA A 104 7.29 7.36 -5.06
CA ALA A 104 8.22 6.63 -4.21
C ALA A 104 9.22 5.79 -5.03
N LEU A 105 8.76 5.13 -6.10
CA LEU A 105 9.60 4.34 -7.00
C LEU A 105 10.63 5.22 -7.74
N GLU A 106 10.19 6.35 -8.29
CA GLU A 106 11.06 7.32 -8.96
C GLU A 106 12.11 7.89 -8.02
N SER A 107 11.71 8.23 -6.78
CA SER A 107 12.61 8.72 -5.74
C SER A 107 13.71 7.70 -5.38
N LEU A 108 13.37 6.41 -5.44
CA LEU A 108 14.31 5.32 -5.16
C LEU A 108 15.30 5.10 -6.32
N GLY A 109 14.82 5.22 -7.57
CA GLY A 109 15.68 5.21 -8.75
C GLY A 109 16.63 6.41 -8.82
N ALA A 110 16.16 7.60 -8.44
CA ALA A 110 16.99 8.80 -8.38
C ALA A 110 18.06 8.75 -7.27
N ALA A 111 17.83 8.00 -6.19
CA ALA A 111 18.80 7.84 -5.11
C ALA A 111 19.90 6.79 -5.40
N THR A 112 19.74 6.00 -6.45
CA THR A 112 20.67 4.92 -6.83
C THR A 112 21.46 5.22 -8.11
N ALA A 113 21.17 6.33 -8.79
CA ALA A 113 21.88 6.85 -9.97
C ALA A 113 22.97 7.88 -9.58
#